data_AF-A0A3C1YBB7-F1
#
_entry.id   AF-A0A3C1YBB7-F1
#
_cell.length_a   1.000
_cell.length_b   1.000
_cell.length_c   1.000
_cell.angle_alpha   90.00
_cell.angle_beta   90.00
_cell.angle_gamma   90.00
#
_symmetry.space_group_name_H-M   'P 1'
#
loop_
_entity.id
_entity.type
_entity.pdbx_description
1 polymer ?
#
loop_
_entity_poly.entity_id
_entity_poly.type
_entity_poly.pdbx_seq_one_letter_code
_entity_poly.pdbx_strand_id
1 'polypeptide(L)'
;MNLLKPQSIFIVMVGVTLFFSSCKEEEGCTDLLALNYDLNAAKDNGSCKYLSENFIGVYSINDSITGGMIPGEWEGQRNYTIEIVQNEDNPSQIIIRNWAKVHTYTDNPTADYTQVSAQVDGDSLFVEFQEIINTDGYKAHNSSGKIIGDSIFYDFEYENFFGEVFWGTANGIKIE
;
A
#
# COMPACT_ATOMS: atom_id res chain seq x y z
N MET A 1 -2.73 -83.50 -43.85
CA MET A 1 -1.94 -82.75 -42.85
C MET A 1 -1.79 -81.33 -43.36
N ASN A 2 -1.93 -80.34 -42.47
CA ASN A 2 -1.99 -78.89 -42.66
C ASN A 2 -3.42 -78.31 -42.77
N LEU A 3 -3.93 -77.94 -41.58
CA LEU A 3 -5.16 -77.22 -41.30
C LEU A 3 -4.93 -75.69 -41.32
N LEU A 4 -5.80 -74.99 -42.04
CA LEU A 4 -6.40 -73.65 -41.81
C LEU A 4 -5.59 -72.54 -41.11
N LYS A 5 -5.41 -71.40 -41.80
CA LYS A 5 -5.13 -70.07 -41.22
C LYS A 5 -6.36 -69.53 -40.48
N PRO A 6 -6.16 -68.76 -39.40
CA PRO A 6 -6.99 -67.59 -39.16
C PRO A 6 -6.17 -66.32 -38.88
N GLN A 7 -6.80 -65.19 -39.17
CA GLN A 7 -6.38 -63.83 -38.91
C GLN A 7 -6.38 -63.52 -37.39
N SER A 8 -5.71 -62.43 -37.01
CA SER A 8 -5.85 -61.70 -35.72
C SER A 8 -4.99 -62.16 -34.53
N ILE A 9 -3.80 -61.55 -34.41
CA ILE A 9 -3.20 -61.16 -33.12
C ILE A 9 -2.95 -59.65 -33.25
N PHE A 10 -4.01 -58.86 -33.26
CA PHE A 10 -4.40 -58.00 -32.13
C PHE A 10 -3.22 -57.29 -31.46
N ILE A 11 -3.04 -56.05 -31.91
CA ILE A 11 -2.33 -54.91 -31.33
C ILE A 11 -2.41 -54.93 -29.79
N VAL A 12 -1.41 -55.43 -29.08
CA VAL A 12 -1.30 -55.23 -27.61
C VAL A 12 0.17 -55.16 -27.18
N MET A 13 0.92 -54.22 -27.75
CA MET A 13 2.15 -53.68 -27.16
C MET A 13 2.33 -52.21 -27.59
N VAL A 14 1.21 -51.49 -27.65
CA VAL A 14 1.16 -50.01 -27.78
C VAL A 14 0.34 -49.40 -26.63
N GLY A 15 -0.23 -50.23 -25.74
CA GLY A 15 -0.95 -49.78 -24.57
C GLY A 15 0.00 -49.62 -23.40
N VAL A 16 -0.05 -48.46 -22.75
CA VAL A 16 0.58 -48.15 -21.45
C VAL A 16 2.03 -47.66 -21.51
N THR A 17 2.38 -46.76 -22.44
CA THR A 17 3.01 -45.53 -21.96
C THR A 17 1.89 -44.58 -21.67
N LEU A 18 1.32 -44.76 -20.48
CA LEU A 18 0.42 -43.81 -19.85
C LEU A 18 1.00 -42.43 -20.13
N PHE A 19 0.24 -41.66 -20.89
CA PHE A 19 0.29 -40.21 -20.83
C PHE A 19 0.04 -39.86 -19.37
N PHE A 20 1.09 -39.89 -18.56
CA PHE A 20 1.18 -38.99 -17.43
C PHE A 20 1.27 -37.61 -18.08
N SER A 21 0.14 -37.11 -18.57
CA SER A 21 -0.13 -35.69 -18.44
C SER A 21 -0.05 -35.46 -16.94
N SER A 22 1.17 -35.18 -16.48
CA SER A 22 1.36 -34.36 -15.30
C SER A 22 0.49 -33.15 -15.57
N CYS A 23 -0.69 -33.11 -14.97
CA CYS A 23 -1.53 -31.93 -14.99
C CYS A 23 -0.70 -30.90 -14.23
N LYS A 24 0.05 -30.07 -14.97
CA LYS A 24 0.68 -28.89 -14.41
C LYS A 24 -0.50 -27.96 -14.14
N GLU A 25 -1.04 -28.03 -12.94
CA GLU A 25 -1.94 -26.99 -12.45
C GLU A 25 -1.12 -25.71 -12.50
N GLU A 26 -1.54 -24.75 -13.33
CA GLU A 26 -0.95 -23.42 -13.26
C GLU A 26 -1.33 -22.83 -11.90
N GLU A 27 -0.31 -22.42 -11.16
CA GLU A 27 -0.46 -21.84 -9.82
C GLU A 27 -0.42 -20.31 -9.95
N GLY A 28 -1.45 -19.65 -9.43
CA GLY A 28 -1.65 -18.20 -9.54
C GLY A 28 -2.84 -17.76 -8.69
N CYS A 29 -3.13 -16.46 -8.60
CA CYS A 29 -4.27 -16.02 -7.78
C CYS A 29 -5.60 -16.47 -8.40
N THR A 30 -6.42 -17.20 -7.64
CA THR A 30 -7.71 -17.72 -8.12
C THR A 30 -8.92 -16.89 -7.69
N ASP A 31 -8.73 -15.85 -6.88
CA ASP A 31 -9.81 -14.98 -6.41
C ASP A 31 -10.12 -13.88 -7.44
N LEU A 32 -11.38 -13.85 -7.90
CA LEU A 32 -11.90 -12.88 -8.87
C LEU A 32 -11.90 -11.43 -8.34
N LEU A 33 -11.79 -11.23 -7.03
CA LEU A 33 -11.72 -9.92 -6.38
C LEU A 33 -10.27 -9.41 -6.23
N ALA A 34 -9.27 -10.24 -6.54
CA ALA A 34 -7.87 -9.84 -6.48
C ALA A 34 -7.44 -9.07 -7.74
N LEU A 35 -6.54 -8.11 -7.57
CA LEU A 35 -5.95 -7.28 -8.63
C LEU A 35 -5.10 -8.09 -9.61
N ASN A 36 -4.49 -9.17 -9.14
CA ASN A 36 -3.65 -10.08 -9.91
C ASN A 36 -4.32 -11.44 -10.15
N TYR A 37 -5.66 -11.46 -10.22
CA TYR A 37 -6.40 -12.65 -10.61
C TYR A 37 -5.85 -13.24 -11.92
N ASP A 38 -5.48 -14.53 -11.88
CA ASP A 38 -5.02 -15.29 -13.04
C ASP A 38 -6.11 -16.26 -13.49
N LEU A 39 -6.74 -15.97 -14.63
CA LEU A 39 -7.79 -16.80 -15.22
C LEU A 39 -7.29 -18.22 -15.57
N ASN A 40 -5.99 -18.40 -15.78
CA ASN A 40 -5.40 -19.71 -16.10
C ASN A 40 -5.01 -20.50 -14.85
N ALA A 41 -5.01 -19.87 -13.66
CA ALA A 41 -4.64 -20.54 -12.42
C ALA A 41 -5.72 -21.55 -12.02
N ALA A 42 -5.33 -22.81 -11.88
CA ALA A 42 -6.17 -23.88 -11.37
C ALA A 42 -6.07 -24.01 -9.83
N LYS A 43 -5.00 -23.44 -9.25
CA LYS A 43 -4.70 -23.54 -7.82
C LYS A 43 -4.13 -22.23 -7.31
N ASP A 44 -4.66 -21.79 -6.16
CA ASP A 44 -4.15 -20.60 -5.49
C ASP A 44 -2.72 -20.82 -4.99
N ASN A 45 -1.84 -19.87 -5.30
CA ASN A 45 -0.46 -19.84 -4.84
C ASN A 45 -0.24 -18.91 -3.64
N GLY A 46 -1.31 -18.29 -3.12
CA GLY A 46 -1.26 -17.36 -2.00
C GLY A 46 -0.66 -15.99 -2.34
N SER A 47 -0.51 -15.66 -3.62
CA SER A 47 0.02 -14.37 -4.07
C SER A 47 -1.05 -13.32 -4.39
N CYS A 48 -2.32 -13.59 -4.08
CA CYS A 48 -3.43 -12.69 -4.35
C CYS A 48 -3.19 -11.31 -3.72
N LYS A 49 -3.28 -10.27 -4.53
CA LYS A 49 -3.19 -8.86 -4.11
C LYS A 49 -4.59 -8.30 -4.09
N TYR A 50 -5.06 -7.86 -2.93
CA TYR A 50 -6.33 -7.15 -2.82
C TYR A 50 -6.07 -5.67 -2.57
N LEU A 51 -6.98 -4.81 -3.02
CA LEU A 51 -6.98 -3.38 -2.68
C LEU A 51 -6.97 -3.14 -1.15
N SER A 52 -7.30 -4.15 -0.34
CA SER A 52 -7.45 -4.08 1.11
C SER A 52 -6.26 -4.58 1.94
N GLU A 53 -5.27 -5.30 1.38
CA GLU A 53 -4.24 -5.96 2.23
C GLU A 53 -3.26 -4.97 2.87
N ASN A 54 -3.15 -3.76 2.32
CA ASN A 54 -2.25 -2.74 2.84
C ASN A 54 -2.98 -1.66 3.64
N PHE A 55 -4.31 -1.66 3.71
CA PHE A 55 -5.03 -0.62 4.43
C PHE A 55 -4.91 -0.84 5.94
N ILE A 56 -4.29 0.11 6.64
CA ILE A 56 -4.11 0.04 8.10
C ILE A 56 -5.25 0.77 8.81
N GLY A 57 -5.67 1.93 8.31
CA GLY A 57 -6.82 2.65 8.86
C GLY A 57 -6.92 4.10 8.46
N VAL A 58 -8.10 4.67 8.69
CA VAL A 58 -8.34 6.13 8.62
C VAL A 58 -8.28 6.70 10.03
N TYR A 59 -7.57 7.80 10.21
CA TYR A 59 -7.47 8.50 11.49
C TYR A 59 -8.04 9.90 11.37
N SER A 60 -8.88 10.28 12.35
CA SER A 60 -9.28 11.67 12.55
C SER A 60 -8.17 12.40 13.29
N ILE A 61 -7.59 13.42 12.68
CA ILE A 61 -6.45 14.19 13.20
C ILE A 61 -6.93 15.55 13.68
N ASN A 62 -6.45 15.93 14.87
CA ASN A 62 -6.36 17.30 15.34
C ASN A 62 -4.88 17.69 15.39
N ASP A 63 -4.52 18.81 14.78
CA ASP A 63 -3.15 19.31 14.85
C ASP A 63 -3.07 20.79 15.21
N SER A 64 -1.86 21.20 15.59
CA SER A 64 -1.42 22.58 15.59
C SER A 64 -0.53 22.82 14.36
N ILE A 65 -0.62 23.98 13.75
CA ILE A 65 0.37 24.46 12.77
C ILE A 65 0.93 25.80 13.21
N THR A 66 2.22 26.00 12.93
CA THR A 66 2.95 27.27 13.01
C THR A 66 3.92 27.32 11.84
N GLY A 67 4.22 28.49 11.30
CA GLY A 67 5.22 28.61 10.24
C GLY A 67 5.06 29.84 9.38
N GLY A 68 5.69 29.78 8.20
CA GLY A 68 5.71 30.88 7.23
C GLY A 68 6.74 31.96 7.57
N MET A 69 6.87 32.94 6.67
CA MET A 69 7.78 34.08 6.88
C MET A 69 7.26 35.13 7.87
N ILE A 70 5.94 35.20 8.07
CA ILE A 70 5.30 36.19 8.93
C ILE A 70 4.85 35.52 10.23
N PRO A 71 5.39 35.92 11.40
CA PRO A 71 4.95 35.40 12.69
C PRO A 71 3.43 35.59 12.89
N GLY A 72 2.73 34.52 13.26
CA GLY A 72 1.28 34.54 13.52
C GLY A 72 0.38 34.43 12.30
N GLU A 73 0.91 34.34 11.07
CA GLU A 73 0.08 34.16 9.88
C GLU A 73 -0.46 32.73 9.79
N TRP A 74 0.39 31.74 10.05
CA TRP A 74 0.06 30.32 9.93
C TRP A 74 -0.05 29.63 11.29
N GLU A 75 -0.71 30.29 12.23
CA GLU A 75 -1.01 29.72 13.55
C GLU A 75 -2.46 29.26 13.61
N GLY A 76 -2.68 27.98 13.89
CA GLY A 76 -4.02 27.47 13.99
C GLY A 76 -4.11 26.03 14.44
N GLN A 77 -5.34 25.64 14.79
CA GLN A 77 -5.69 24.24 14.98
C GLN A 77 -6.47 23.75 13.77
N ARG A 78 -6.14 22.57 13.27
CA ARG A 78 -6.80 22.00 12.08
C ARG A 78 -7.37 20.64 12.42
N ASN A 79 -8.49 20.32 11.78
CA ASN A 79 -9.09 19.00 11.80
C ASN A 79 -9.17 18.47 10.37
N TYR A 80 -8.75 17.23 10.19
CA TYR A 80 -8.77 16.52 8.91
C TYR A 80 -8.60 15.02 9.13
N THR A 81 -8.68 14.23 8.07
CA THR A 81 -8.42 12.79 8.11
C THR A 81 -7.13 12.44 7.39
N ILE A 82 -6.38 11.50 7.93
CA ILE A 82 -5.29 10.82 7.22
C ILE A 82 -5.69 9.38 6.96
N GLU A 83 -5.11 8.81 5.92
CA GLU A 83 -5.18 7.38 5.64
C GLU A 83 -3.77 6.81 5.79
N ILE A 84 -3.65 5.71 6.52
CA ILE A 84 -2.40 4.98 6.67
C ILE A 84 -2.53 3.66 5.93
N VAL A 85 -1.57 3.40 5.05
CA VAL A 85 -1.44 2.12 4.34
C VAL A 85 -0.02 1.56 4.49
N GLN A 86 0.14 0.25 4.49
CA GLN A 86 1.44 -0.41 4.41
C GLN A 86 2.05 -0.17 3.02
N ASN A 87 3.36 0.04 2.96
CA ASN A 87 4.07 0.14 1.69
C ASN A 87 4.28 -1.28 1.11
N GLU A 88 3.75 -1.53 -0.09
CA GLU A 88 3.85 -2.82 -0.79
C GLU A 88 5.29 -3.25 -1.06
N ASP A 89 6.15 -2.30 -1.41
CA ASP A 89 7.53 -2.58 -1.80
C ASP A 89 8.45 -2.66 -0.58
N ASN A 90 8.02 -2.11 0.56
CA ASN A 90 8.79 -2.10 1.80
C ASN A 90 7.89 -2.25 3.03
N PRO A 91 7.66 -3.50 3.51
CA PRO A 91 6.73 -3.76 4.61
C PRO A 91 7.11 -3.13 5.96
N SER A 92 8.35 -2.66 6.14
CA SER A 92 8.77 -1.90 7.33
C SER A 92 8.41 -0.42 7.25
N GLN A 93 7.81 0.02 6.13
CA GLN A 93 7.32 1.35 5.92
C GLN A 93 5.80 1.37 5.82
N ILE A 94 5.24 2.50 6.24
CA ILE A 94 3.86 2.89 5.97
C ILE A 94 3.86 4.14 5.09
N ILE A 95 2.78 4.34 4.34
CA ILE A 95 2.49 5.57 3.63
C ILE A 95 1.40 6.30 4.42
N ILE A 96 1.67 7.55 4.76
CA ILE A 96 0.71 8.45 5.41
C ILE A 96 0.18 9.41 4.36
N ARG A 97 -1.10 9.27 4.02
CA ARG A 97 -1.82 10.14 3.10
C ARG A 97 -2.45 11.32 3.84
N ASN A 98 -2.56 12.45 3.15
CA ASN A 98 -2.95 13.75 3.65
C ASN A 98 -2.05 14.26 4.78
N TRP A 99 -0.76 13.91 4.73
CA TRP A 99 0.18 14.23 5.81
C TRP A 99 0.29 15.74 6.00
N ALA A 100 0.26 16.16 7.28
CA ALA A 100 0.27 17.55 7.74
C ALA A 100 -0.74 18.50 7.04
N LYS A 101 -1.77 17.96 6.37
CA LYS A 101 -2.72 18.72 5.55
C LYS A 101 -2.01 19.77 4.68
N VAL A 102 -0.91 19.36 4.04
CA VAL A 102 -0.12 20.26 3.20
C VAL A 102 -1.02 20.83 2.11
N HIS A 103 -1.14 22.16 2.08
CA HIS A 103 -2.02 22.85 1.14
C HIS A 103 -1.43 22.77 -0.26
N THR A 104 -2.14 22.13 -1.17
CA THR A 104 -1.88 22.24 -2.60
C THR A 104 -2.72 23.42 -3.12
N TYR A 105 -2.16 24.26 -3.99
CA TYR A 105 -2.86 25.39 -4.63
C TYR A 105 -3.98 24.96 -5.59
N THR A 106 -4.46 23.73 -5.50
CA THR A 106 -5.55 23.24 -6.31
C THR A 106 -6.83 23.33 -5.49
N ASP A 107 -7.77 24.16 -5.95
CA ASP A 107 -9.16 24.24 -5.42
C ASP A 107 -9.96 22.93 -5.63
N ASN A 108 -9.27 21.79 -5.77
CA ASN A 108 -9.88 20.51 -5.99
C ASN A 108 -9.89 19.69 -4.68
N PRO A 109 -11.04 19.58 -3.99
CA PRO A 109 -11.17 18.76 -2.79
C PRO A 109 -10.99 17.25 -3.06
N THR A 110 -10.85 16.84 -4.33
CA THR A 110 -10.52 15.47 -4.73
C THR A 110 -9.08 15.29 -5.21
N ALA A 111 -8.22 16.30 -5.04
CA ALA A 111 -6.80 16.18 -5.39
C ALA A 111 -6.18 15.07 -4.53
N ASP A 112 -5.43 14.18 -5.18
CA ASP A 112 -4.76 13.05 -4.56
C ASP A 112 -4.14 13.46 -3.22
N TYR A 113 -4.47 12.73 -2.16
CA TYR A 113 -3.94 13.04 -0.85
C TYR A 113 -2.41 13.14 -0.92
N THR A 114 -1.85 14.21 -0.36
CA THR A 114 -0.41 14.36 -0.21
C THR A 114 0.13 13.17 0.55
N GLN A 115 1.32 12.67 0.22
CA GLN A 115 1.81 11.45 0.88
C GLN A 115 3.28 11.52 1.24
N VAL A 116 3.60 10.91 2.37
CA VAL A 116 4.96 10.67 2.84
C VAL A 116 5.10 9.20 3.24
N SER A 117 6.30 8.67 3.09
CA SER A 117 6.68 7.37 3.63
C SER A 117 7.24 7.53 5.04
N ALA A 118 6.81 6.69 5.97
CA ALA A 118 7.35 6.62 7.33
C ALA A 118 7.89 5.22 7.62
N GLN A 119 9.08 5.14 8.20
CA GLN A 119 9.61 3.90 8.79
C GLN A 119 8.87 3.59 10.09
N VAL A 120 8.65 2.31 10.37
CA VAL A 120 8.02 1.85 11.61
C VAL A 120 9.01 0.98 12.39
N ASP A 121 9.19 1.29 13.67
CA ASP A 121 9.96 0.48 14.63
C ASP A 121 9.15 0.31 15.93
N GLY A 122 8.55 -0.88 16.09
CA GLY A 122 7.58 -1.14 17.14
C GLY A 122 6.40 -0.17 17.05
N ASP A 123 6.16 0.56 18.13
CA ASP A 123 5.10 1.57 18.22
C ASP A 123 5.53 2.95 17.67
N SER A 124 6.77 3.10 17.21
CA SER A 124 7.31 4.39 16.74
C SER A 124 7.24 4.51 15.21
N LEU A 125 6.96 5.72 14.72
CA LEU A 125 7.04 6.07 13.30
C LEU A 125 8.07 7.19 13.08
N PHE A 126 8.75 7.15 11.94
CA PHE A 126 9.76 8.13 11.54
C PHE A 126 9.57 8.51 10.09
N VAL A 127 9.25 9.79 9.84
CA VAL A 127 9.26 10.38 8.51
C VAL A 127 10.65 10.97 8.31
N GLU A 128 11.44 10.39 7.40
CA GLU A 128 12.72 10.97 7.00
C GLU A 128 12.51 12.07 5.95
N PHE A 129 13.49 12.95 5.81
CA PHE A 129 13.50 13.99 4.78
C PHE A 129 13.21 13.41 3.39
N GLN A 130 12.18 13.92 2.74
CA GLN A 130 11.73 13.48 1.41
C GLN A 130 10.89 14.56 0.73
N GLU A 131 10.75 14.46 -0.59
CA GLU A 131 9.73 15.22 -1.30
C GLU A 131 8.34 14.67 -0.95
N ILE A 132 7.38 15.57 -0.72
CA ILE A 132 5.99 15.20 -0.47
C ILE A 132 5.33 14.94 -1.82
N ILE A 133 4.91 13.70 -2.04
CA ILE A 133 4.32 13.32 -3.31
C ILE A 133 2.93 13.98 -3.45
N ASN A 134 2.53 14.25 -4.68
CA ASN A 134 1.33 15.01 -5.06
C ASN A 134 1.37 16.47 -4.61
N THR A 135 2.57 17.03 -4.49
CA THR A 135 2.79 18.46 -4.27
C THR A 135 3.73 19.02 -5.31
N ASP A 136 3.69 20.34 -5.52
CA ASP A 136 4.61 21.06 -6.40
C ASP A 136 5.91 21.41 -5.64
N GLY A 137 6.67 20.38 -5.26
CA GLY A 137 8.01 20.52 -4.67
C GLY A 137 8.06 20.81 -3.17
N TYR A 138 7.01 20.49 -2.41
CA TYR A 138 7.09 20.54 -0.95
C TYR A 138 7.98 19.39 -0.44
N LYS A 139 8.65 19.63 0.69
CA LYS A 139 9.53 18.64 1.31
C LYS A 139 9.11 18.42 2.74
N ALA A 140 8.94 17.16 3.14
CA ALA A 140 8.84 16.81 4.54
C ALA A 140 10.25 16.79 5.14
N HIS A 141 10.39 17.34 6.33
CA HIS A 141 11.59 17.23 7.15
C HIS A 141 11.45 16.06 8.13
N ASN A 142 12.55 15.76 8.80
CA ASN A 142 12.59 14.67 9.77
C ASN A 142 11.54 14.90 10.85
N SER A 143 10.59 13.97 10.93
CA SER A 143 9.49 14.03 11.88
C SER A 143 9.32 12.68 12.57
N SER A 144 8.79 12.68 13.78
CA SER A 144 8.63 11.45 14.57
C SER A 144 7.23 11.30 15.16
N GLY A 145 6.88 10.08 15.55
CA GLY A 145 5.61 9.84 16.17
C GLY A 145 5.48 8.45 16.77
N LYS A 146 4.29 8.15 17.29
CA LYS A 146 3.93 6.87 17.87
C LYS A 146 2.49 6.49 17.56
N ILE A 147 2.24 5.19 17.45
CA ILE A 147 0.91 4.59 17.40
C ILE A 147 0.73 3.77 18.68
N ILE A 148 -0.33 4.04 19.42
CA ILE A 148 -0.65 3.35 20.68
C ILE A 148 -2.12 2.93 20.64
N GLY A 149 -2.37 1.66 20.36
CA GLY A 149 -3.72 1.17 20.07
C GLY A 149 -4.29 1.92 18.87
N ASP A 150 -5.49 2.49 19.03
CA ASP A 150 -6.15 3.29 17.98
C ASP A 150 -5.70 4.75 17.94
N SER A 151 -4.78 5.17 18.82
CA SER A 151 -4.31 6.55 18.87
C SER A 151 -3.00 6.72 18.10
N ILE A 152 -2.86 7.84 17.38
CA ILE A 152 -1.62 8.25 16.74
C ILE A 152 -1.19 9.62 17.25
N PHE A 153 0.11 9.81 17.45
CA PHE A 153 0.72 11.08 17.85
C PHE A 153 1.95 11.30 16.99
N TYR A 154 2.11 12.48 16.40
CA TYR A 154 3.33 12.78 15.63
C TYR A 154 3.61 14.27 15.62
N ASP A 155 4.88 14.63 15.55
CA ASP A 155 5.31 15.95 15.08
C ASP A 155 5.39 15.96 13.55
N PHE A 156 5.32 17.14 12.95
CA PHE A 156 5.60 17.32 11.53
C PHE A 156 6.36 18.62 11.29
N GLU A 157 7.21 18.62 10.26
CA GLU A 157 7.84 19.82 9.73
C GLU A 157 7.95 19.70 8.20
N TYR A 158 7.58 20.74 7.46
CA TYR A 158 7.69 20.76 6.01
C TYR A 158 8.09 22.11 5.45
N GLU A 159 8.74 22.10 4.30
CA GLU A 159 9.21 23.25 3.55
C GLU A 159 8.41 23.38 2.25
N ASN A 160 7.96 24.59 1.90
CA ASN A 160 7.35 24.87 0.60
C ASN A 160 8.39 25.26 -0.46
N PHE A 161 7.95 25.47 -1.71
CA PHE A 161 8.85 25.84 -2.81
C PHE A 161 9.64 27.16 -2.58
N PHE A 162 9.15 28.05 -1.71
CA PHE A 162 9.82 29.31 -1.37
C PHE A 162 10.83 29.19 -0.23
N GLY A 163 11.00 27.98 0.35
CA GLY A 163 11.86 27.75 1.50
C GLY A 163 11.21 28.15 2.84
N GLU A 164 9.91 28.39 2.87
CA GLU A 164 9.19 28.65 4.11
C GLU A 164 8.92 27.34 4.84
N VAL A 165 9.19 27.32 6.14
CA VAL A 165 9.05 26.14 6.97
C VAL A 165 7.80 26.25 7.84
N PHE A 166 7.08 25.14 7.94
CA PHE A 166 5.88 24.97 8.74
C PHE A 166 6.03 23.73 9.61
N TRP A 167 5.62 23.81 10.86
CA TRP A 167 5.76 22.72 11.82
C TRP A 167 4.60 22.67 12.79
N GLY A 168 4.49 21.54 13.47
CA GLY A 168 3.39 21.31 14.40
C GLY A 168 3.42 19.96 15.07
N THR A 169 2.39 19.73 15.87
CA THR A 169 2.12 18.44 16.51
C THR A 169 0.68 18.04 16.21
N ALA A 170 0.49 16.75 15.98
CA ALA A 170 -0.78 16.15 15.65
C ALA A 170 -1.09 14.99 16.60
N ASN A 171 -2.35 14.86 16.94
CA ASN A 171 -2.89 13.70 17.62
C ASN A 171 -4.16 13.24 16.89
N GLY A 172 -4.39 11.94 16.86
CA GLY A 172 -5.56 11.39 16.19
C GLY A 172 -6.00 10.05 16.72
N ILE A 173 -7.20 9.67 16.30
CA ILE A 173 -7.87 8.42 16.68
C ILE A 173 -8.34 7.73 15.41
N LYS A 174 -8.12 6.42 15.31
CA LYS A 174 -8.60 5.56 14.22
C LYS A 174 -10.13 5.54 14.21
N ILE A 175 -10.72 5.72 13.04
CA ILE A 175 -12.18 5.76 12.82
C ILE A 175 -12.68 4.71 11.84
N GLU A 176 -11.79 4.06 11.10
CA GLU A 176 -12.05 2.95 10.17
C GLU A 176 -10.83 2.03 10.10
#